data_AF-A0A4P8TJ10-F1
#
_entry.id   AF-A0A4P8TJ10-F1
#
_cell.length_a   1.000
_cell.length_b   1.000
_cell.length_c   1.000
_cell.angle_alpha   90.00
_cell.angle_beta   90.00
_cell.angle_gamma   90.00
#
_symmetry.space_group_name_H-M   'P 1'
#
loop_
_entity.id
_entity.type
_entity.pdbx_description
1 polymer ?
#
loop_
_entity_poly.entity_id
_entity_poly.type
_entity_poly.pdbx_seq_one_letter_code
_entity_poly.pdbx_strand_id
1 'polypeptide(L)'
;MSGFLAEGVPVTIDESTLREVVEDPATLAAWCDAHPEDPRTVAYLRMLGRLDEAAAAGRRGLEDTALPPLVRAVRRARYAQVLQWQGAFLPADEQFDLAAEETGLEDPTTPSSLSVLAAVFHQRALSRFEHARAELGRERPRAAERLRTSALEDARRALMMREHLAADDEDLVDASRRAVRRLELGL
;
A
#
# COMPACT_ATOMS: atom_id res chain seq x y z
N MET A 1 -5.45 -8.10 17.25
CA MET A 1 -5.27 -8.52 15.85
C MET A 1 -6.15 -7.62 14.99
N SER A 2 -5.55 -6.91 14.04
CA SER A 2 -6.30 -6.15 13.03
C SER A 2 -6.47 -7.06 11.80
N GLY A 3 -7.70 -7.18 11.32
CA GLY A 3 -8.03 -8.03 10.18
C GLY A 3 -9.29 -7.52 9.49
N PHE A 4 -9.55 -8.03 8.30
CA PHE A 4 -10.70 -7.67 7.48
C PHE A 4 -11.17 -8.88 6.66
N LEU A 5 -12.31 -8.75 5.99
CA LEU A 5 -12.81 -9.77 5.07
C LEU A 5 -12.49 -9.38 3.62
N ALA A 6 -11.80 -10.26 2.90
CA ALA A 6 -11.62 -10.19 1.45
C ALA A 6 -12.58 -11.19 0.80
N GLU A 7 -13.70 -10.71 0.27
CA GLU A 7 -14.73 -11.57 -0.36
C GLU A 7 -15.22 -12.72 0.54
N GLY A 8 -15.40 -12.40 1.83
CA GLY A 8 -15.80 -13.39 2.84
C GLY A 8 -14.66 -14.23 3.42
N VAL A 9 -13.44 -14.08 2.90
CA VAL A 9 -12.24 -14.75 3.43
C VAL A 9 -11.57 -13.85 4.48
N PRO A 10 -11.34 -14.34 5.71
CA PRO A 10 -10.61 -13.58 6.71
C PRO A 10 -9.16 -13.32 6.30
N VAL A 11 -8.71 -12.09 6.53
CA VAL A 11 -7.34 -11.63 6.31
C VAL A 11 -6.83 -10.98 7.60
N THR A 12 -5.65 -11.40 8.04
CA THR A 12 -4.95 -10.83 9.20
C THR A 12 -3.66 -10.13 8.75
N ILE A 13 -3.07 -9.30 9.61
CA ILE A 13 -1.77 -8.68 9.35
C ILE A 13 -0.69 -9.42 10.16
N ASP A 14 0.32 -9.93 9.48
CA ASP A 14 1.50 -10.54 10.12
C ASP A 14 2.30 -9.46 10.87
N GLU A 15 2.49 -9.62 12.17
CA GLU A 15 3.15 -8.60 13.00
C GLU A 15 4.66 -8.47 12.72
N SER A 16 5.27 -9.45 12.05
CA SER A 16 6.70 -9.44 11.75
C SER A 16 7.01 -8.81 10.38
N THR A 17 6.12 -8.96 9.41
CA THR A 17 6.30 -8.49 8.03
C THR A 17 5.38 -7.34 7.66
N LEU A 18 4.32 -7.09 8.46
CA LEU A 18 3.23 -6.15 8.20
C LEU A 18 2.45 -6.45 6.92
N ARG A 19 2.59 -7.67 6.41
CA ARG A 19 1.90 -8.16 5.22
C ARG A 19 0.59 -8.84 5.60
N GLU A 20 -0.37 -8.78 4.69
CA GLU A 20 -1.62 -9.51 4.80
C GLU A 20 -1.40 -11.03 4.70
N VAL A 21 -2.08 -11.79 5.57
CA VAL A 21 -2.10 -13.25 5.60
C VAL A 21 -3.55 -13.71 5.43
N VAL A 22 -3.80 -14.50 4.39
CA VAL A 22 -5.12 -15.01 4.01
C VAL A 22 -5.38 -16.34 4.73
N GLU A 23 -6.47 -16.44 5.49
CA GLU A 23 -6.80 -17.67 6.22
C GLU A 23 -7.26 -18.81 5.30
N ASP A 24 -7.99 -18.50 4.22
CA ASP A 24 -8.38 -19.46 3.17
C ASP A 24 -7.90 -19.01 1.78
N PRO A 25 -6.62 -19.30 1.43
CA PRO A 25 -6.06 -18.95 0.13
C PRO A 25 -6.78 -19.60 -1.06
N ALA A 26 -7.41 -20.77 -0.87
CA ALA A 26 -8.05 -21.49 -1.96
C ALA A 26 -9.33 -20.79 -2.42
N THR A 27 -10.17 -20.34 -1.47
CA THR A 27 -11.39 -19.58 -1.78
C THR A 27 -11.05 -18.25 -2.45
N LEU A 28 -10.04 -17.53 -1.95
CA LEU A 28 -9.64 -16.26 -2.54
C LEU A 28 -9.02 -16.43 -3.94
N ALA A 29 -8.28 -17.53 -4.17
CA ALA A 29 -7.75 -17.86 -5.49
C ALA A 29 -8.87 -18.16 -6.49
N ALA A 30 -9.86 -18.96 -6.11
CA ALA A 30 -11.02 -19.26 -6.97
C ALA A 30 -11.79 -17.99 -7.33
N TRP A 31 -11.91 -17.03 -6.39
CA TRP A 31 -12.51 -15.73 -6.68
C TRP A 31 -11.71 -14.94 -7.73
N CYS A 32 -10.38 -14.93 -7.63
CA CYS A 32 -9.51 -14.23 -8.58
C CYS A 32 -9.65 -14.81 -9.99
N ASP A 33 -9.72 -16.13 -10.10
CA ASP A 33 -9.86 -16.83 -11.38
C ASP A 33 -11.24 -16.55 -12.02
N ALA A 34 -12.28 -16.35 -11.21
CA ALA A 34 -13.61 -15.96 -11.68
C ALA A 34 -13.75 -14.46 -12.04
N HIS A 35 -12.86 -13.59 -11.54
CA HIS A 35 -12.93 -12.14 -11.71
C HIS A 35 -11.59 -11.53 -12.19
N PRO A 36 -11.02 -11.98 -13.32
CA PRO A 36 -9.68 -11.59 -13.74
C PRO A 36 -9.52 -10.09 -14.05
N GLU A 37 -10.62 -9.39 -14.34
CA GLU A 37 -10.64 -7.96 -14.69
C GLU A 37 -11.04 -7.04 -13.53
N ASP A 38 -11.45 -7.60 -12.38
CA ASP A 38 -11.82 -6.79 -11.22
C ASP A 38 -10.60 -6.07 -10.63
N PRO A 39 -10.65 -4.76 -10.36
CA PRO A 39 -9.52 -4.02 -9.79
C PRO A 39 -8.99 -4.54 -8.45
N ARG A 40 -9.79 -5.32 -7.69
CA ARG A 40 -9.38 -5.94 -6.44
C ARG A 40 -8.48 -7.16 -6.66
N THR A 41 -8.55 -7.81 -7.83
CA THR A 41 -7.76 -8.99 -8.18
C THR A 41 -6.26 -8.76 -8.03
N VAL A 42 -5.76 -7.55 -8.30
CA VAL A 42 -4.35 -7.19 -8.08
C VAL A 42 -3.95 -7.35 -6.60
N ALA A 43 -4.80 -6.88 -5.68
CA ALA A 43 -4.52 -6.98 -4.25
C ALA A 43 -4.62 -8.42 -3.76
N TYR A 44 -5.60 -9.19 -4.24
CA TYR A 44 -5.79 -10.57 -3.82
C TYR A 44 -4.71 -11.51 -4.36
N LEU A 45 -4.32 -11.37 -5.64
CA LEU A 45 -3.18 -12.10 -6.20
C LEU A 45 -1.89 -11.80 -5.42
N ARG A 46 -1.68 -10.53 -4.99
CA ARG A 46 -0.56 -10.16 -4.11
C ARG A 46 -0.62 -10.92 -2.80
N MET A 47 -1.75 -10.89 -2.10
CA MET A 47 -1.96 -11.58 -0.81
C MET A 47 -1.75 -13.10 -0.93
N LEU A 48 -2.07 -13.69 -2.09
CA LEU A 48 -1.85 -15.10 -2.40
C LEU A 48 -0.40 -15.43 -2.80
N GLY A 49 0.50 -14.45 -2.87
CA GLY A 49 1.87 -14.64 -3.33
C GLY A 49 2.02 -14.87 -4.84
N ARG A 50 0.95 -14.74 -5.63
CA ARG A 50 0.96 -14.82 -7.11
C ARG A 50 1.45 -13.50 -7.71
N LEU A 51 2.67 -13.09 -7.33
CA LEU A 51 3.18 -11.73 -7.53
C LEU A 51 3.36 -11.35 -9.01
N ASP A 52 3.78 -12.29 -9.86
CA ASP A 52 3.95 -12.01 -11.29
C ASP A 52 2.61 -11.78 -11.99
N GLU A 53 1.59 -12.54 -11.61
CA GLU A 53 0.22 -12.37 -12.11
C GLU A 53 -0.38 -11.05 -11.60
N ALA A 54 -0.18 -10.74 -10.32
CA ALA A 54 -0.58 -9.47 -9.73
C ALA A 54 0.09 -8.28 -10.45
N ALA A 55 1.38 -8.39 -10.79
CA ALA A 55 2.11 -7.36 -11.50
C ALA A 55 1.61 -7.18 -12.95
N ALA A 56 1.32 -8.29 -13.64
CA ALA A 56 0.73 -8.25 -14.98
C ALA A 56 -0.67 -7.60 -14.97
N ALA A 57 -1.52 -7.98 -14.00
CA ALA A 57 -2.84 -7.38 -13.83
C ALA A 57 -2.75 -5.89 -13.45
N GLY A 58 -1.81 -5.51 -12.57
CA GLY A 58 -1.57 -4.13 -12.17
C GLY A 58 -1.16 -3.24 -13.36
N ARG A 59 -0.26 -3.72 -14.23
CA ARG A 59 0.12 -3.00 -15.46
C ARG A 59 -1.05 -2.85 -16.42
N ARG A 60 -1.77 -3.93 -16.72
CA ARG A 60 -2.97 -3.88 -17.59
C ARG A 60 -4.02 -2.90 -17.06
N GLY A 61 -4.21 -2.87 -15.74
CA GLY A 61 -5.12 -1.94 -15.08
C GLY A 61 -4.74 -0.47 -15.25
N LEU A 62 -3.52 -0.15 -15.69
CA LEU A 62 -3.05 1.21 -15.94
C LEU A 62 -2.95 1.57 -17.43
N GLU A 63 -3.22 0.63 -18.35
CA GLU A 63 -3.18 0.86 -19.80
C GLU A 63 -4.31 1.78 -20.29
N ASP A 64 -5.44 1.82 -19.57
CA ASP A 64 -6.55 2.72 -19.88
C ASP A 64 -6.20 4.18 -19.53
N THR A 65 -5.92 4.97 -20.57
CA THR A 65 -5.59 6.39 -20.44
C THR A 65 -6.78 7.27 -20.08
N ALA A 66 -8.02 6.77 -20.20
CA ALA A 66 -9.23 7.51 -19.88
C ALA A 66 -9.62 7.43 -18.39
N LEU A 67 -8.85 6.70 -17.57
CA LEU A 67 -9.11 6.59 -16.14
C LEU A 67 -9.06 7.96 -15.44
N PRO A 68 -10.04 8.28 -14.58
CA PRO A 68 -9.96 9.44 -13.70
C PRO A 68 -8.66 9.42 -12.88
N PRO A 69 -7.99 10.57 -12.67
CA PRO A 69 -6.74 10.66 -11.93
C PRO A 69 -6.77 9.95 -10.57
N LEU A 70 -7.83 10.11 -9.77
CA LEU A 70 -7.92 9.42 -8.47
C LEU A 70 -8.02 7.89 -8.61
N VAL A 71 -8.72 7.39 -9.64
CA VAL A 71 -8.77 5.95 -9.92
C VAL A 71 -7.39 5.44 -10.34
N ARG A 72 -6.68 6.20 -11.17
CA ARG A 72 -5.31 5.89 -11.60
C ARG A 72 -4.34 5.89 -10.40
N ALA A 73 -4.46 6.86 -9.49
CA ALA A 73 -3.69 6.92 -8.25
C ALA A 73 -3.87 5.64 -7.40
N VAL A 74 -5.12 5.21 -7.19
CA VAL A 74 -5.43 3.98 -6.43
C VAL A 74 -4.83 2.74 -7.12
N ARG A 75 -4.96 2.63 -8.44
CA ARG A 75 -4.40 1.50 -9.20
C ARG A 75 -2.87 1.49 -9.16
N ARG A 76 -2.22 2.65 -9.29
CA ARG A 76 -0.76 2.79 -9.13
C ARG A 76 -0.29 2.37 -7.75
N ALA A 77 -0.97 2.83 -6.70
CA ALA A 77 -0.64 2.46 -5.32
C ALA A 77 -0.79 0.94 -5.06
N ARG A 78 -1.77 0.27 -5.69
CA ARG A 78 -1.89 -1.19 -5.63
C ARG A 78 -0.77 -1.89 -6.38
N TYR A 79 -0.42 -1.41 -7.57
CA TYR A 79 0.70 -1.96 -8.34
C TYR A 79 2.04 -1.77 -7.60
N ALA A 80 2.24 -0.62 -6.95
CA ALA A 80 3.40 -0.35 -6.12
C ALA A 80 3.56 -1.35 -4.96
N GLN A 81 2.47 -1.72 -4.29
CA GLN A 81 2.51 -2.77 -3.25
C GLN A 81 2.92 -4.14 -3.80
N VAL A 82 2.55 -4.47 -5.04
CA VAL A 82 3.03 -5.71 -5.69
C VAL A 82 4.54 -5.65 -5.90
N LEU A 83 5.05 -4.53 -6.44
CA LEU A 83 6.48 -4.33 -6.67
C LEU A 83 7.28 -4.38 -5.36
N GLN A 84 6.75 -3.77 -4.29
CA GLN A 84 7.30 -3.87 -2.95
C GLN A 84 7.41 -5.34 -2.53
N TRP A 85 6.36 -6.14 -2.68
CA TRP A 85 6.36 -7.54 -2.26
C TRP A 85 7.33 -8.41 -3.07
N GLN A 86 7.61 -8.02 -4.31
CA GLN A 86 8.66 -8.60 -5.17
C GLN A 86 10.08 -8.14 -4.77
N GLY A 87 10.22 -7.21 -3.82
CA GLY A 87 11.51 -6.59 -3.46
C GLY A 87 12.02 -5.56 -4.46
N ALA A 88 11.19 -5.17 -5.44
CA ALA A 88 11.48 -4.12 -6.41
C ALA A 88 11.17 -2.74 -5.82
N PHE A 89 11.84 -2.39 -4.72
CA PHE A 89 11.55 -1.20 -3.92
C PHE A 89 11.68 0.13 -4.69
N LEU A 90 12.69 0.27 -5.56
CA LEU A 90 12.87 1.49 -6.35
C LEU A 90 11.70 1.71 -7.34
N PRO A 91 11.34 0.73 -8.20
CA PRO A 91 10.11 0.82 -9.00
C PRO A 91 8.84 1.02 -8.18
N ALA A 92 8.74 0.44 -6.97
CA ALA A 92 7.58 0.66 -6.10
C ALA A 92 7.47 2.12 -5.66
N ASP A 93 8.58 2.72 -5.22
CA ASP A 93 8.64 4.13 -4.81
C ASP A 93 8.26 5.06 -5.98
N GLU A 94 8.74 4.81 -7.19
CA GLU A 94 8.35 5.56 -8.39
C GLU A 94 6.82 5.50 -8.63
N GLN A 95 6.21 4.33 -8.46
CA GLN A 95 4.75 4.20 -8.61
C GLN A 95 3.98 4.91 -7.50
N PHE A 96 4.48 4.93 -6.27
CA PHE A 96 3.86 5.70 -5.19
C PHE A 96 4.01 7.22 -5.41
N ASP A 97 5.15 7.68 -5.93
CA ASP A 97 5.37 9.10 -6.25
C ASP A 97 4.39 9.54 -7.35
N LEU A 98 4.29 8.76 -8.44
CA LEU A 98 3.28 9.00 -9.48
C LEU A 98 1.86 8.96 -8.89
N ALA A 99 1.53 7.98 -8.03
CA ALA A 99 0.21 7.93 -7.40
C ALA A 99 -0.11 9.19 -6.58
N ALA A 100 0.88 9.75 -5.88
CA ALA A 100 0.70 10.99 -5.13
C ALA A 100 0.48 12.20 -6.06
N GLU A 101 1.23 12.31 -7.16
CA GLU A 101 1.04 13.37 -8.16
C GLU A 101 -0.37 13.37 -8.76
N GLU A 102 -0.90 12.18 -9.04
CA GLU A 102 -2.24 11.99 -9.62
C GLU A 102 -3.36 12.53 -8.72
N THR A 103 -3.16 12.51 -7.39
CA THR A 103 -4.13 13.10 -6.44
C THR A 103 -4.20 14.62 -6.50
N GLY A 104 -3.19 15.26 -7.09
CA GLY A 104 -3.14 16.72 -7.30
C GLY A 104 -3.65 17.18 -8.67
N LEU A 105 -4.04 16.27 -9.56
CA LEU A 105 -4.55 16.61 -10.90
C LEU A 105 -6.05 16.94 -10.90
N GLU A 106 -6.78 16.48 -9.89
CA GLU A 106 -8.12 16.95 -9.54
C GLU A 106 -8.01 18.05 -8.47
N ASP A 107 -9.12 18.48 -7.85
CA ASP A 107 -9.04 19.39 -6.70
C ASP A 107 -8.33 18.68 -5.52
N PRO A 108 -7.11 19.12 -5.15
CA PRO A 108 -6.28 18.43 -4.16
C PRO A 108 -6.82 18.60 -2.73
N THR A 109 -7.79 19.50 -2.53
CA THR A 109 -8.35 19.81 -1.20
C THR A 109 -9.63 19.03 -0.91
N THR A 110 -10.14 18.26 -1.88
CA THR A 110 -11.33 17.44 -1.65
C THR A 110 -11.04 16.31 -0.65
N PRO A 111 -12.04 15.89 0.15
CA PRO A 111 -11.88 14.75 1.05
C PRO A 111 -11.42 13.48 0.33
N SER A 112 -11.89 13.24 -0.88
CA SER A 112 -11.50 12.08 -1.70
C SER A 112 -10.01 12.12 -2.09
N SER A 113 -9.53 13.27 -2.60
CA SER A 113 -8.11 13.44 -2.95
C SER A 113 -7.20 13.26 -1.74
N LEU A 114 -7.55 13.90 -0.62
CA LEU A 114 -6.79 13.80 0.62
C LEU A 114 -6.81 12.38 1.20
N SER A 115 -7.94 11.68 1.11
CA SER A 115 -8.07 10.28 1.57
C SER A 115 -7.18 9.34 0.75
N VAL A 116 -7.20 9.46 -0.58
CA VAL A 116 -6.32 8.68 -1.46
C VAL A 116 -4.86 9.03 -1.21
N LEU A 117 -4.51 10.31 -1.07
CA LEU A 117 -3.13 10.73 -0.80
C LEU A 117 -2.62 10.22 0.55
N ALA A 118 -3.46 10.24 1.59
CA ALA A 118 -3.13 9.67 2.89
C ALA A 118 -2.90 8.15 2.80
N ALA A 119 -3.70 7.44 2.01
CA ALA A 119 -3.49 6.02 1.73
C ALA A 119 -2.17 5.77 0.99
N VAL A 120 -1.83 6.59 -0.02
CA VAL A 120 -0.55 6.50 -0.75
C VAL A 120 0.63 6.69 0.20
N PHE A 121 0.63 7.74 1.03
CA PHE A 121 1.72 7.97 1.99
C PHE A 121 1.83 6.85 3.03
N HIS A 122 0.70 6.34 3.52
CA HIS A 122 0.71 5.22 4.45
C HIS A 122 1.39 3.99 3.82
N GLN A 123 1.03 3.62 2.60
CA GLN A 123 1.59 2.45 1.93
C GLN A 123 3.06 2.65 1.53
N ARG A 124 3.44 3.86 1.07
CA ARG A 124 4.83 4.21 0.78
C ARG A 124 5.71 4.14 2.03
N ALA A 125 5.20 4.56 3.18
CA ALA A 125 5.89 4.42 4.46
C ALA A 125 6.21 2.95 4.78
N LEU A 126 5.23 2.04 4.61
CA LEU A 126 5.44 0.61 4.83
C LEU A 126 6.45 0.02 3.84
N SER A 127 6.38 0.41 2.56
CA SER A 127 7.35 0.00 1.54
C SER A 127 8.78 0.41 1.89
N ARG A 128 8.98 1.69 2.27
CA ARG A 128 10.28 2.22 2.66
C ARG A 128 10.83 1.59 3.92
N PHE A 129 9.96 1.25 4.87
CA PHE A 129 10.35 0.50 6.06
C PHE A 129 10.87 -0.90 5.72
N GLU A 130 10.17 -1.62 4.84
CA GLU A 130 10.63 -2.92 4.37
C GLU A 130 11.95 -2.81 3.58
N HIS A 131 12.08 -1.79 2.73
CA HIS A 131 13.33 -1.51 2.03
C HIS A 131 14.48 -1.23 3.01
N ALA A 132 14.24 -0.45 4.07
CA ALA A 132 15.23 -0.20 5.09
C ALA A 132 15.72 -1.50 5.76
N ARG A 133 14.81 -2.44 6.04
CA ARG A 133 15.17 -3.77 6.57
C ARG A 133 16.00 -4.57 5.57
N ALA A 134 15.67 -4.52 4.29
CA ALA A 134 16.46 -5.16 3.24
C ALA A 134 17.86 -4.55 3.14
N GLU A 135 18.03 -3.23 3.25
CA GLU A 135 19.34 -2.57 3.24
C GLU A 135 20.15 -2.89 4.51
N LEU A 136 19.52 -3.07 5.67
CA LEU A 136 20.20 -3.58 6.88
C LEU A 136 20.73 -5.00 6.67
N GLY A 137 19.91 -5.88 6.08
CA GLY A 137 20.34 -7.24 5.73
C GLY A 137 21.50 -7.27 4.72
N ARG A 138 21.69 -6.19 3.96
CA ARG A 138 22.83 -5.98 3.03
C ARG A 138 24.00 -5.20 3.65
N GLU A 139 24.01 -5.02 4.97
CA GLU A 139 25.05 -4.30 5.71
C GLU A 139 25.22 -2.83 5.28
N ARG A 140 24.12 -2.17 4.89
CA ARG A 140 24.10 -0.75 4.46
C ARG A 140 23.32 0.13 5.45
N PRO A 141 23.80 0.30 6.69
CA PRO A 141 23.05 0.98 7.75
C PRO A 141 22.72 2.45 7.43
N ARG A 142 23.60 3.16 6.72
CA ARG A 142 23.33 4.55 6.31
C ARG A 142 22.18 4.68 5.31
N ALA A 143 22.01 3.70 4.41
CA ALA A 143 20.91 3.70 3.47
C ALA A 143 19.59 3.36 4.18
N ALA A 144 19.63 2.35 5.06
CA ALA A 144 18.50 1.97 5.89
C ALA A 144 18.00 3.13 6.78
N GLU A 145 18.92 3.89 7.39
CA GLU A 145 18.54 5.01 8.25
C GLU A 145 17.81 6.11 7.47
N ARG A 146 18.30 6.46 6.27
CA ARG A 146 17.60 7.43 5.41
C ARG A 146 16.20 6.96 5.03
N LEU A 147 16.07 5.68 4.67
CA LEU A 147 14.78 5.08 4.32
C LEU A 147 13.82 5.09 5.51
N ARG A 148 14.30 4.82 6.73
CA ARG A 148 13.51 4.93 7.96
C ARG A 148 13.04 6.36 8.23
N THR A 149 13.91 7.34 8.06
CA THR A 149 13.53 8.76 8.20
C THR A 149 12.42 9.11 7.21
N SER A 150 12.59 8.78 5.93
CA SER A 150 11.56 9.03 4.90
C SER A 150 10.26 8.27 5.15
N ALA A 151 10.33 7.02 5.64
CA ALA A 151 9.16 6.24 6.02
C ALA A 151 8.37 6.93 7.16
N LEU A 152 9.07 7.42 8.18
CA LEU A 152 8.45 8.11 9.31
C LEU A 152 7.80 9.44 8.89
N GLU A 153 8.44 10.20 7.99
CA GLU A 153 7.87 11.42 7.43
C GLU A 153 6.55 11.14 6.68
N ASP A 154 6.52 10.10 5.86
CA ASP A 154 5.31 9.69 5.13
C ASP A 154 4.21 9.22 6.07
N ALA A 155 4.54 8.38 7.06
CA ALA A 155 3.57 7.90 8.03
C ALA A 155 2.94 9.04 8.83
N ARG A 156 3.73 10.06 9.20
CA ARG A 156 3.25 11.26 9.88
C ARG A 156 2.35 12.11 8.98
N ARG A 157 2.68 12.26 7.69
CA ARG A 157 1.81 12.95 6.72
C ARG A 157 0.47 12.23 6.57
N ALA A 158 0.50 10.91 6.42
CA ALA A 158 -0.72 10.10 6.34
C ALA A 158 -1.60 10.24 7.59
N LEU A 159 -1.00 10.19 8.78
CA LEU A 159 -1.71 10.39 10.04
C LEU A 159 -2.34 11.78 10.12
N MET A 160 -1.57 12.84 9.86
CA MET A 160 -2.07 14.22 9.90
C MET A 160 -3.24 14.43 8.95
N MET A 161 -3.16 13.90 7.72
CA MET A 161 -4.26 13.97 6.75
C MET A 161 -5.51 13.24 7.23
N ARG A 162 -5.37 12.02 7.77
CA ARG A 162 -6.50 11.25 8.30
C ARG A 162 -7.13 11.89 9.53
N GLU A 163 -6.34 12.48 10.41
CA GLU A 163 -6.83 13.25 11.57
C GLU A 163 -7.56 14.53 11.13
N HIS A 164 -7.10 15.19 10.07
CA HIS A 164 -7.78 16.36 9.52
C HIS A 164 -9.12 16.01 8.86
N LEU A 165 -9.17 14.85 8.20
CA LEU A 165 -10.36 14.33 7.53
C LEU A 165 -11.40 13.75 8.50
N ALA A 166 -11.15 13.73 9.81
CA ALA A 166 -11.90 13.00 10.83
C ALA A 166 -13.43 13.22 10.79
N ALA A 167 -14.06 12.44 9.91
CA ALA A 167 -15.46 12.08 9.85
C ALA A 167 -15.47 10.65 9.28
N ASP A 168 -15.67 9.67 10.17
CA ASP A 168 -16.18 8.31 9.91
C ASP A 168 -15.22 7.10 9.80
N ASP A 169 -13.89 7.22 9.94
CA ASP A 169 -13.01 6.02 9.91
C ASP A 169 -11.88 6.03 10.96
N GLU A 170 -12.25 5.82 12.23
CA GLU A 170 -11.32 5.71 13.36
C GLU A 170 -10.32 4.54 13.17
N ASP A 171 -10.71 3.48 12.47
CA ASP A 171 -9.85 2.32 12.21
C ASP A 171 -8.63 2.69 11.36
N LEU A 172 -8.82 3.54 10.33
CA LEU A 172 -7.72 4.07 9.51
C LEU A 172 -6.81 5.04 10.26
N VAL A 173 -7.38 5.87 11.14
CA VAL A 173 -6.59 6.76 12.02
C VAL A 173 -5.72 5.90 12.95
N ASP A 174 -6.31 4.90 13.58
CA ASP A 174 -5.59 3.99 14.48
C ASP A 174 -4.54 3.15 13.77
N ALA A 175 -4.80 2.70 12.53
CA ALA A 175 -3.80 2.07 11.69
C ALA A 175 -2.60 2.99 11.42
N SER A 176 -2.85 4.29 11.18
CA SER A 176 -1.81 5.29 10.98
C SER A 176 -0.99 5.55 12.24
N ARG A 177 -1.67 5.67 13.40
CA ARG A 177 -1.01 5.82 14.71
C ARG A 177 -0.13 4.62 15.02
N ARG A 178 -0.61 3.39 14.73
CA ARG A 178 0.19 2.16 14.88
C ARG A 178 1.43 2.18 13.98
N ALA A 179 1.28 2.57 12.71
CA ALA A 179 2.41 2.66 11.78
C ALA A 179 3.46 3.69 12.25
N VAL A 180 3.04 4.89 12.66
CA VAL A 180 3.95 5.91 13.21
C VAL A 180 4.69 5.39 14.44
N ARG A 181 3.97 4.88 15.44
CA ARG A 181 4.59 4.33 16.66
C ARG A 181 5.61 3.24 16.34
N ARG A 182 5.29 2.36 15.39
CA ARG A 182 6.17 1.26 15.01
C ARG A 182 7.47 1.78 14.36
N LEU A 183 7.36 2.75 13.46
CA LEU A 183 8.50 3.38 12.80
C LEU A 183 9.37 4.17 13.79
N GLU A 184 8.78 4.82 14.78
CA GLU A 184 9.52 5.51 15.86
C GLU A 184 10.29 4.55 16.75
N LEU A 185 9.75 3.36 17.00
CA LEU A 185 10.40 2.31 17.81
C LEU A 185 11.41 1.48 17.01
N GLY A 186 11.42 1.59 15.68
CA GLY A 186 12.30 0.81 14.80
C GLY A 186 11.97 -0.70 14.77
N LEU A 187 10.74 -1.08 15.13
CA LEU A 187 10.24 -2.47 15.25
C LEU A 187 9.59 -2.98 13.96
#